data_AF-A0A523RNL1-F1
#
_entry.id   AF-A0A523RNL1-F1
#
_cell.length_a   1.000
_cell.length_b   1.000
_cell.length_c   1.000
_cell.angle_alpha   90.00
_cell.angle_beta   90.00
_cell.angle_gamma   90.00
#
_symmetry.space_group_name_H-M   'P 1'
#
loop_
_entity.id
_entity.type
_entity.pdbx_description
1 polymer ?
#
loop_
_entity_poly.entity_id
_entity_poly.type
_entity_poly.pdbx_seq_one_letter_code
_entity_poly.pdbx_strand_id
1 'polypeptide(L)'
;MRKLEETIQAIEPIDTQLMEKAQKRLDNLTKPRDSLGRLENLAKRVVGITAKENPPLEKKVIFTMAGDHGVVEEGVSAFPQEVTPQMVYNFLEGGAAINVLAKGVGVKVIIV
;
A
#
# COMPACT_ATOMS: atom_id res chain seq x y z
N MET A 1 -11.16 1.91 -22.25
CA MET A 1 -10.96 0.44 -22.27
C MET A 1 -9.50 0.07 -22.53
N ARG A 2 -8.86 0.59 -23.58
CA ARG A 2 -7.42 0.38 -23.88
C ARG A 2 -6.46 0.43 -22.67
N LYS A 3 -6.53 1.48 -21.82
CA LYS A 3 -5.66 1.60 -20.63
C LYS A 3 -5.84 0.46 -19.62
N LEU A 4 -7.05 -0.05 -19.44
CA LEU A 4 -7.33 -1.16 -18.52
C LEU A 4 -6.68 -2.45 -19.05
N GLU A 5 -6.88 -2.74 -20.33
CA GLU A 5 -6.31 -3.91 -21.00
C GLU A 5 -4.78 -3.88 -20.99
N GLU A 6 -4.18 -2.74 -21.34
CA GLU A 6 -2.72 -2.54 -21.30
C GLU A 6 -2.16 -2.74 -19.89
N THR A 7 -2.86 -2.24 -18.86
CA THR A 7 -2.41 -2.38 -17.46
C THR A 7 -2.47 -3.84 -17.01
N ILE A 8 -3.55 -4.56 -17.33
CA ILE A 8 -3.69 -5.98 -16.99
C ILE A 8 -2.61 -6.81 -17.67
N GLN A 9 -2.32 -6.54 -18.95
CA GLN A 9 -1.28 -7.24 -19.70
C GLN A 9 0.13 -6.97 -19.18
N ALA A 10 0.36 -5.84 -18.53
CA ALA A 10 1.65 -5.47 -17.94
C ALA A 10 1.90 -6.10 -16.55
N ILE A 11 0.95 -6.86 -15.98
CA ILE A 11 1.15 -7.52 -14.68
C ILE A 11 2.01 -8.77 -14.89
N GLU A 12 3.23 -8.73 -14.35
CA GLU A 12 4.18 -9.84 -14.41
C GLU A 12 4.20 -10.65 -13.09
N PRO A 13 4.52 -11.95 -13.14
CA PRO A 13 4.82 -12.73 -11.94
C PRO A 13 6.01 -12.15 -11.17
N ILE A 14 6.04 -12.36 -9.85
CA ILE A 14 7.18 -11.96 -9.01
C ILE A 14 8.44 -12.76 -9.36
N ASP A 15 9.61 -12.13 -9.25
CA ASP A 15 10.90 -12.78 -9.53
C ASP A 15 11.31 -13.71 -8.36
N THR A 16 11.06 -15.01 -8.53
CA THR A 16 11.35 -16.03 -7.52
C THR A 16 12.85 -16.29 -7.35
N GLN A 17 13.66 -16.14 -8.40
CA GLN A 17 15.10 -16.31 -8.31
C GLN A 17 15.74 -15.20 -7.48
N LEU A 18 15.25 -13.96 -7.63
CA LEU A 18 15.68 -12.83 -6.83
C LEU A 18 15.22 -12.96 -5.36
N MET A 19 14.02 -13.52 -5.13
CA MET A 19 13.56 -13.86 -3.78
C MET A 19 14.48 -14.88 -3.09
N GLU A 20 14.93 -15.92 -3.80
CA GLU A 20 15.87 -16.91 -3.28
C GLU A 20 17.24 -16.28 -2.96
N LYS A 21 17.75 -15.40 -3.84
CA LYS A 21 18.98 -14.65 -3.57
C LYS A 21 18.84 -13.76 -2.34
N ALA A 22 17.70 -13.08 -2.18
CA ALA A 22 17.40 -12.27 -1.00
C ALA A 22 17.37 -13.13 0.28
N GLN A 23 16.77 -14.32 0.25
CA GLN A 23 16.79 -15.25 1.38
C GLN A 23 18.21 -15.69 1.73
N LYS A 24 19.02 -16.09 0.73
CA LYS A 24 20.43 -16.45 0.95
C LYS A 24 21.23 -15.33 1.60
N ARG A 25 20.98 -14.07 1.21
CA ARG A 25 21.58 -12.91 1.86
C ARG A 25 21.12 -12.77 3.31
N LEU A 26 19.81 -12.88 3.57
CA LEU A 26 19.24 -12.80 4.93
C LEU A 26 19.80 -13.89 5.85
N ASP A 27 19.99 -15.10 5.34
CA ASP A 27 20.55 -16.24 6.08
C ASP A 27 22.04 -16.04 6.46
N ASN A 28 22.74 -15.17 5.74
CA ASN A 28 24.15 -14.83 5.96
C ASN A 28 24.34 -13.60 6.85
N LEU A 29 23.27 -12.94 7.30
CA LEU A 29 23.37 -11.84 8.27
C LEU A 29 23.70 -12.39 9.66
N THR A 30 24.25 -11.53 10.52
CA THR A 30 24.58 -11.86 11.91
C THR A 30 23.31 -11.99 12.78
N LYS A 31 22.56 -13.05 12.54
CA LYS A 31 21.33 -13.45 13.23
C LYS A 31 21.13 -14.95 13.09
N PRO A 32 20.44 -15.64 14.03
CA PRO A 32 19.97 -17.00 13.77
C PRO A 32 19.08 -17.02 12.53
N ARG A 33 19.14 -18.09 11.74
CA ARG A 33 18.27 -18.24 10.56
C ARG A 33 16.81 -18.13 10.97
N ASP A 34 16.03 -17.45 10.14
CA ASP A 34 14.60 -17.19 10.32
C ASP A 34 14.20 -16.43 11.60
N SER A 35 15.14 -15.94 12.40
CA SER A 35 14.85 -15.27 13.68
C SER A 35 14.03 -13.98 13.54
N LEU A 36 14.01 -13.33 12.37
CA LEU A 36 13.17 -12.14 12.12
C LEU A 36 11.80 -12.50 11.52
N GLY A 37 11.54 -13.78 11.27
CA GLY A 37 10.25 -14.34 10.87
C GLY A 37 9.57 -13.59 9.71
N ARG A 38 8.45 -12.92 10.01
CA ARG A 38 7.65 -12.19 9.01
C ARG A 38 8.43 -11.08 8.30
N LEU A 39 9.43 -10.49 8.95
CA LEU A 39 10.22 -9.42 8.36
C LEU A 39 11.13 -9.95 7.23
N GLU A 40 11.67 -11.17 7.35
CA GLU A 40 12.45 -11.81 6.29
C GLU A 40 11.57 -12.12 5.08
N ASN A 41 10.37 -12.64 5.35
CA ASN A 41 9.37 -12.91 4.32
C ASN A 41 8.92 -11.65 3.59
N LEU A 42 8.74 -10.54 4.31
CA LEU A 42 8.43 -9.25 3.72
C LEU A 42 9.59 -8.73 2.85
N ALA A 43 10.82 -8.77 3.37
CA ALA A 43 12.00 -8.28 2.66
C ALA A 43 12.21 -9.01 1.32
N LYS A 44 12.19 -10.35 1.30
CA LYS A 44 12.34 -11.09 0.04
C LYS A 44 11.18 -10.86 -0.91
N ARG A 45 9.94 -10.75 -0.41
CA ARG A 45 8.77 -10.45 -1.26
C ARG A 45 8.88 -9.08 -1.92
N VAL A 46 9.38 -8.07 -1.21
CA VAL A 46 9.62 -6.73 -1.78
C VAL A 46 10.69 -6.79 -2.88
N VAL A 47 11.76 -7.56 -2.68
CA VAL A 47 12.76 -7.83 -3.73
C VAL A 47 12.10 -8.47 -4.96
N GLY A 48 11.27 -9.51 -4.78
CA GLY A 48 10.57 -10.20 -5.88
C GLY A 48 9.56 -9.33 -6.63
N ILE A 49 8.82 -8.45 -5.92
CA ILE A 49 7.85 -7.52 -6.53
C ILE A 49 8.57 -6.42 -7.32
N THR A 50 9.68 -5.90 -6.79
CA THR A 50 10.40 -4.78 -7.40
C THR A 50 11.43 -5.22 -8.43
N ALA A 51 11.69 -6.52 -8.54
CA ALA A 51 12.77 -7.12 -9.32
C ALA A 51 14.13 -6.42 -9.09
N LYS A 52 14.41 -6.01 -7.84
CA LYS A 52 15.63 -5.32 -7.42
C LYS A 52 16.13 -5.89 -6.09
N GLU A 53 17.42 -6.23 -6.01
CA GLU A 53 18.00 -6.84 -4.80
C GLU A 53 17.99 -5.91 -3.57
N ASN A 54 18.07 -4.59 -3.79
CA ASN A 54 17.99 -3.58 -2.74
C ASN A 54 17.09 -2.41 -3.20
N PRO A 55 15.76 -2.57 -3.16
CA PRO A 55 14.86 -1.58 -3.70
C PRO A 55 14.74 -0.35 -2.77
N PRO A 56 14.77 0.87 -3.33
CA PRO A 56 14.46 2.08 -2.57
C PRO A 56 12.99 2.09 -2.14
N LEU A 57 12.71 2.44 -0.87
CA LEU A 57 11.36 2.45 -0.29
C LEU A 57 10.96 3.81 0.31
N GLU A 58 11.65 4.88 -0.06
CA GLU A 58 11.46 6.21 0.53
C GLU A 58 10.16 6.87 0.05
N LYS A 59 9.73 6.60 -1.19
CA LYS A 59 8.54 7.19 -1.79
C LYS A 59 7.33 6.27 -1.62
N LYS A 60 6.45 6.63 -0.69
CA LYS A 60 5.24 5.87 -0.38
C LYS A 60 4.01 6.75 -0.59
N VAL A 61 2.93 6.16 -1.11
CA VAL A 61 1.67 6.86 -1.37
C VAL A 61 0.49 6.02 -0.90
N ILE A 62 -0.49 6.66 -0.26
CA ILE A 62 -1.84 6.15 -0.02
C ILE A 62 -2.79 6.91 -0.92
N PHE A 63 -3.58 6.20 -1.72
CA PHE A 63 -4.71 6.76 -2.47
C PHE A 63 -5.99 6.51 -1.68
N THR A 64 -6.66 7.59 -1.27
CA THR A 64 -7.97 7.55 -0.60
C THR A 64 -9.04 7.89 -1.63
N MET A 65 -9.79 6.88 -2.04
CA MET A 65 -10.89 7.02 -3.00
C MET A 65 -12.17 7.40 -2.25
N ALA A 66 -12.81 8.51 -2.58
CA ALA A 66 -14.06 8.96 -1.99
C ALA A 66 -15.20 8.88 -3.02
N GLY A 67 -16.31 8.24 -2.65
CA GLY A 67 -17.49 8.12 -3.51
C GLY A 67 -18.72 7.77 -2.68
N ASP A 68 -19.83 8.47 -2.97
CA ASP A 68 -21.11 8.19 -2.36
C ASP A 68 -21.82 7.00 -3.01
N HIS A 69 -22.74 6.41 -2.25
CA HIS A 69 -23.51 5.24 -2.67
C HIS A 69 -24.99 5.51 -2.44
N GLY A 70 -25.80 5.42 -3.51
CA GLY A 70 -27.23 5.74 -3.46
C GLY A 70 -28.06 4.86 -2.51
N VAL A 71 -27.56 3.66 -2.20
CA VAL A 71 -28.20 2.75 -1.21
C VAL A 71 -28.34 3.36 0.19
N VAL A 72 -27.65 4.48 0.48
CA VAL A 72 -27.83 5.25 1.72
C VAL A 72 -29.28 5.64 1.98
N GLU A 73 -30.09 5.84 0.92
CA GLU A 73 -31.52 6.17 1.00
C GLU A 73 -32.34 5.07 1.69
N GLU A 74 -31.85 3.82 1.69
CA GLU A 74 -32.48 2.67 2.35
C GLU A 74 -32.20 2.61 3.86
N GLY A 75 -31.54 3.61 4.44
CA GLY A 75 -31.26 3.69 5.88
C GLY A 75 -30.22 2.68 6.39
N VAL A 76 -29.38 2.15 5.49
CA VAL A 76 -28.37 1.12 5.82
C VAL A 76 -27.07 1.67 6.41
N SER A 77 -26.88 2.99 6.37
CA SER A 77 -25.64 3.67 6.80
C SER A 77 -25.76 4.22 8.23
N ALA A 78 -24.67 4.12 8.99
CA ALA A 78 -24.57 4.69 10.34
C ALA A 78 -24.46 6.23 10.36
N PHE A 79 -24.07 6.84 9.24
CA PHE A 79 -23.89 8.28 9.07
C PHE A 79 -24.66 8.75 7.82
N PRO A 80 -25.11 10.01 7.81
CA PRO A 80 -25.80 10.57 6.66
C PRO A 80 -24.81 10.84 5.52
N GLN A 81 -25.32 10.96 4.29
CA GLN A 81 -24.51 11.04 3.06
C GLN A 81 -23.57 12.24 3.04
N GLU A 82 -23.94 13.35 3.67
CA GLU A 82 -23.15 14.58 3.74
C GLU A 82 -21.83 14.41 4.49
N VAL A 83 -21.64 13.31 5.23
CA VAL A 83 -20.38 13.01 5.91
C VAL A 83 -19.26 12.69 4.91
N THR A 84 -19.57 12.12 3.73
CA THR A 84 -18.55 11.83 2.71
C THR A 84 -17.78 13.09 2.27
N PRO A 85 -18.43 14.17 1.78
CA PRO A 85 -17.72 15.41 1.43
C PRO A 85 -17.08 16.09 2.64
N GLN A 86 -17.69 16.04 3.83
CA GLN A 86 -17.08 16.58 5.05
C GLN A 86 -15.75 15.88 5.40
N MET A 87 -15.70 14.56 5.25
CA MET A 87 -14.46 13.79 5.45
C MET A 87 -13.42 14.10 4.39
N VAL A 88 -13.83 14.32 3.13
CA VAL A 88 -12.91 14.79 2.08
C VAL A 88 -12.26 16.12 2.46
N TYR A 89 -13.02 17.10 2.95
CA TYR A 89 -12.46 18.36 3.47
C TYR A 89 -11.50 18.10 4.64
N ASN A 90 -11.88 17.24 5.59
CA ASN A 90 -11.02 16.87 6.71
C ASN A 90 -9.69 16.21 6.25
N PHE A 91 -9.73 15.35 5.22
CA PHE A 91 -8.52 14.76 4.62
C PHE A 91 -7.62 15.82 3.98
N LEU A 92 -8.21 16.79 3.28
CA LEU A 92 -7.49 17.90 2.64
C LEU A 92 -6.83 18.83 3.67
N GLU A 93 -7.52 19.09 4.78
CA GLU A 93 -7.02 19.91 5.90
C GLU A 93 -5.99 19.17 6.77
N GLY A 94 -5.83 17.86 6.58
CA GLY A 94 -4.88 17.07 7.33
C GLY A 94 -5.36 16.63 8.72
N GLY A 95 -6.66 16.76 9.00
CA GLY A 95 -7.25 16.54 10.33
C GLY A 95 -7.70 15.10 10.59
N ALA A 96 -7.73 14.23 9.57
CA ALA A 96 -8.16 12.85 9.76
C ALA A 96 -7.05 11.93 10.26
N ALA A 97 -7.44 10.78 10.83
CA ALA A 97 -6.52 9.77 11.34
C ALA A 97 -5.50 9.31 10.28
N ILE A 98 -5.92 9.16 9.01
CA ILE A 98 -5.02 8.76 7.92
C ILE A 98 -3.90 9.78 7.70
N ASN A 99 -4.16 11.07 7.86
CA ASN A 99 -3.16 12.12 7.73
C ASN A 99 -2.10 12.01 8.83
N VAL A 100 -2.54 11.81 10.08
CA VAL A 100 -1.64 11.68 11.24
C VAL A 100 -0.75 10.45 11.11
N LEU A 101 -1.34 9.29 10.78
CA LEU A 101 -0.60 8.04 10.62
C LEU A 101 0.37 8.13 9.43
N ALA A 102 -0.08 8.63 8.28
CA ALA A 102 0.76 8.76 7.10
C ALA A 102 1.94 9.72 7.35
N LYS A 103 1.71 10.85 8.02
CA LYS A 103 2.77 11.78 8.42
C LYS A 103 3.79 11.11 9.35
N GLY A 104 3.34 10.30 10.30
CA GLY A 104 4.20 9.58 11.25
C GLY A 104 5.19 8.61 10.58
N VAL A 105 4.89 8.13 9.37
CA VAL A 105 5.75 7.18 8.63
C VAL A 105 6.24 7.72 7.26
N GLY A 106 6.07 9.03 7.01
CA GLY A 106 6.54 9.69 5.79
C GLY A 106 5.82 9.26 4.50
N VAL A 107 4.52 8.96 4.57
CA VAL A 107 3.70 8.54 3.43
C VAL A 107 2.87 9.70 2.90
N LYS A 108 2.84 9.90 1.58
CA LYS A 108 1.98 10.90 0.94
C LYS A 108 0.54 10.38 0.86
N VAL A 109 -0.44 11.21 1.20
CA VAL A 109 -1.87 10.91 0.96
C VAL A 109 -2.33 11.66 -0.28
N ILE A 110 -3.02 10.97 -1.18
CA ILE A 110 -3.68 11.54 -2.37
C ILE A 110 -5.15 11.17 -2.29
N ILE A 111 -6.01 12.18 -2.37
CA ILE A 111 -7.47 11.99 -2.36
C ILE A 111 -7.95 12.02 -3.81
N VAL A 112 -8.81 11.07 -4.16
CA VAL A 112 -9.38 10.89 -5.50
C VAL A 112 -10.89 10.71 -5.39
#